data_AF-A0A923UR23-F1
#
_entry.id   AF-A0A923UR23-F1
#
_cell.length_a   1.000
_cell.length_b   1.000
_cell.length_c   1.000
_cell.angle_alpha   90.00
_cell.angle_beta   90.00
_cell.angle_gamma   90.00
#
_symmetry.space_group_name_H-M   'P 1'
#
loop_
_entity.id
_entity.type
_entity.pdbx_description
1 polymer ?
#
loop_
_entity_poly.entity_id
_entity_poly.type
_entity_poly.pdbx_seq_one_letter_code
_entity_poly.pdbx_strand_id
1 'polypeptide(L)'
;MESNTTGSQNAAFGQASLNYNTVGGNNTALGNASLFYNTSGSTNVGVGTQSLFRNDGSSNSAVGNQSLFNNSTGNENSSLGSSSGATNTTGNYNTYLGSNADATVNSFSKAVAIGYNAKVGASNAMVLGGTGIDAVNVGINTTTPATSARLDLVSTSSGFAMPRMTSIQRKAIASPIDGLQVIDTDLKGIYIYFGGKWDCVSVPAGSTGYFANTIAPNGYLECNGQAVNRTTYAELFAAIGTVYGVGDGSTTFNVPDLRGEFVRGVDNARGVDAGRAIGTAQTDDFKSHNHQLSSKIIVEGNVGISDVGGGNPAGGWGFTSLTGGSETRPRNVAMLPCIKF
;
A
#
# COMPACT_ATOMS: atom_id res chain seq x y z
N MET A 1 6.20 34.76 47.43
CA MET A 1 5.56 33.67 48.19
C MET A 1 4.77 34.32 49.32
N GLU A 2 3.65 34.99 49.02
CA GLU A 2 2.86 35.71 50.05
C GLU A 2 1.63 34.92 50.52
N SER A 3 1.19 33.86 49.81
CA SER A 3 -0.01 33.07 50.17
C SER A 3 0.20 31.56 50.33
N ASN A 4 1.43 31.07 50.57
CA ASN A 4 1.63 29.64 50.83
C ASN A 4 1.02 29.25 52.19
N THR A 5 -0.23 28.81 52.19
CA THR A 5 -1.01 28.58 53.41
C THR A 5 -0.70 27.24 54.08
N THR A 6 -0.54 26.14 53.31
CA THR A 6 -0.23 24.80 53.87
C THR A 6 0.71 23.94 53.01
N GLY A 7 1.14 24.41 51.83
CA GLY A 7 2.03 23.68 50.94
C GLY A 7 3.47 23.62 51.48
N SER A 8 4.08 22.44 51.54
CA SER A 8 5.47 22.27 52.00
C SER A 8 6.44 22.08 50.83
N GLN A 9 7.72 22.40 51.05
CA GLN A 9 8.84 22.10 50.13
C GLN A 9 8.75 22.77 48.74
N ASN A 10 8.21 23.99 48.68
CA ASN A 10 8.19 24.78 47.45
C ASN A 10 9.45 25.66 47.32
N ALA A 11 10.04 25.72 46.13
CA ALA A 11 11.15 26.63 45.80
C ALA A 11 10.65 27.72 44.84
N ALA A 12 10.79 29.00 45.20
CA ALA A 12 10.26 30.13 44.44
C ALA A 12 11.33 31.21 44.22
N PHE A 13 11.65 31.48 42.96
CA PHE A 13 12.64 32.48 42.56
C PHE A 13 12.06 33.36 41.44
N GLY A 14 11.83 34.65 41.74
CA GLY A 14 11.26 35.62 40.81
C GLY A 14 10.04 36.34 41.38
N GLN A 15 9.78 37.56 40.89
CA GLN A 15 8.64 38.36 41.34
C GLN A 15 7.33 37.60 41.09
N ALA A 16 6.45 37.58 42.11
CA ALA A 16 5.15 36.93 42.02
C ALA A 16 5.18 35.41 41.73
N SER A 17 6.33 34.74 41.83
CA SER A 17 6.38 33.27 41.76
C SER A 17 5.64 32.65 42.97
N LEU A 18 4.78 31.66 42.68
CA LEU A 18 3.94 30.97 43.68
C LEU A 18 3.11 31.92 44.57
N ASN A 19 2.55 32.99 43.99
CA ASN A 19 1.86 34.00 44.81
C ASN A 19 0.49 33.54 45.32
N TYR A 20 -0.25 32.76 44.52
CA TYR A 20 -1.53 32.15 44.89
C TYR A 20 -1.43 30.62 44.95
N ASN A 21 -0.37 30.10 45.55
CA ASN A 21 -0.30 28.68 45.88
C ASN A 21 -0.84 28.44 47.29
N THR A 22 -1.95 27.69 47.43
CA THR A 22 -2.60 27.49 48.74
C THR A 22 -2.20 26.19 49.43
N VAL A 23 -2.34 25.05 48.74
CA VAL A 23 -2.19 23.70 49.32
C VAL A 23 -1.08 22.89 48.63
N GLY A 24 -0.71 23.23 47.39
CA GLY A 24 0.22 22.46 46.58
C GLY A 24 1.65 22.43 47.14
N GLY A 25 2.23 21.23 47.28
CA GLY A 25 3.59 21.04 47.77
C GLY A 25 4.59 20.61 46.68
N ASN A 26 5.89 20.69 46.99
CA ASN A 26 6.98 20.21 46.14
C ASN A 26 7.07 20.87 44.75
N ASN A 27 6.67 22.14 44.63
CA ASN A 27 6.73 22.89 43.39
C ASN A 27 8.04 23.68 43.27
N THR A 28 8.63 23.73 42.08
CA THR A 28 9.79 24.58 41.76
C THR A 28 9.38 25.64 40.73
N ALA A 29 9.36 26.91 41.13
CA ALA A 29 9.01 28.05 40.29
C ALA A 29 10.20 28.99 40.13
N LEU A 30 10.71 29.14 38.90
CA LEU A 30 11.79 30.04 38.54
C LEU A 30 11.35 30.97 37.40
N GLY A 31 11.09 32.24 37.69
CA GLY A 31 10.65 33.23 36.70
C GLY A 31 9.56 34.15 37.23
N ASN A 32 9.38 35.30 36.57
CA ASN A 32 8.30 36.23 36.91
C ASN A 32 6.94 35.53 36.70
N ALA A 33 6.10 35.53 37.75
CA ALA A 33 4.77 34.90 37.75
C ALA A 33 4.77 33.42 37.29
N SER A 34 5.86 32.69 37.47
CA SER A 34 5.86 31.23 37.32
C SER A 34 5.01 30.59 38.42
N LEU A 35 4.14 29.64 38.05
CA LEU A 35 3.19 28.98 38.98
C LEU A 35 2.36 29.97 39.81
N PHE A 36 1.93 31.08 39.19
CA PHE A 36 1.26 32.18 39.89
C PHE A 36 -0.07 31.78 40.54
N TYR A 37 -0.98 31.17 39.77
CA TYR A 37 -2.25 30.58 40.24
C TYR A 37 -2.11 29.06 40.28
N ASN A 38 -1.64 28.51 41.41
CA ASN A 38 -1.54 27.07 41.64
C ASN A 38 -2.14 26.65 42.97
N THR A 39 -3.46 26.51 43.01
CA THR A 39 -4.23 26.35 44.25
C THR A 39 -3.88 25.04 44.95
N SER A 40 -3.96 23.90 44.24
CA SER A 40 -3.78 22.55 44.79
C SER A 40 -2.69 21.70 44.12
N GLY A 41 -2.19 22.13 42.96
CA GLY A 41 -1.24 21.36 42.16
C GLY A 41 0.09 21.15 42.88
N SER A 42 0.52 19.90 42.96
CA SER A 42 1.79 19.53 43.59
C SER A 42 2.80 19.04 42.54
N THR A 43 4.07 18.96 42.93
CA THR A 43 5.15 18.35 42.12
C THR A 43 5.34 18.98 40.73
N ASN A 44 5.04 20.28 40.58
CA ASN A 44 5.22 20.99 39.31
C ASN A 44 6.58 21.70 39.23
N VAL A 45 7.17 21.73 38.04
CA VAL A 45 8.38 22.51 37.72
C VAL A 45 8.03 23.55 36.68
N GLY A 46 8.01 24.82 37.06
CA GLY A 46 7.77 25.95 36.17
C GLY A 46 9.01 26.84 36.05
N VAL A 47 9.65 26.86 34.87
CA VAL A 47 10.82 27.70 34.60
C VAL A 47 10.54 28.63 33.42
N GLY A 48 10.67 29.94 33.62
CA GLY A 48 10.35 30.96 32.63
C GLY A 48 9.25 31.91 33.09
N THR A 49 9.14 33.07 32.44
CA THR A 49 8.09 34.03 32.73
C THR A 49 6.72 33.45 32.40
N GLN A 50 5.81 33.43 33.37
CA GLN A 50 4.45 32.90 33.25
C GLN A 50 4.36 31.42 32.83
N SER A 51 5.40 30.61 33.09
CA SER A 51 5.25 29.16 32.94
C SER A 51 4.30 28.62 34.00
N LEU A 52 3.37 27.73 33.60
CA LEU A 52 2.30 27.20 34.45
C LEU A 52 1.51 28.29 35.19
N PHE A 53 1.27 29.43 34.54
CA PHE A 53 0.67 30.61 35.19
C PHE A 53 -0.70 30.33 35.83
N ARG A 54 -1.57 29.55 35.15
CA ARG A 54 -2.85 29.04 35.67
C ARG A 54 -2.80 27.52 35.71
N ASN A 55 -2.35 26.95 36.82
CA ASN A 55 -2.16 25.52 36.96
C ASN A 55 -2.63 24.98 38.31
N ASP A 56 -3.72 24.22 38.36
CA ASP A 56 -4.13 23.43 39.53
C ASP A 56 -3.84 21.92 39.36
N GLY A 57 -3.28 21.52 38.22
CA GLY A 57 -2.80 20.16 37.96
C GLY A 57 -1.47 19.83 38.64
N SER A 58 -1.16 18.54 38.76
CA SER A 58 0.05 18.04 39.42
C SER A 58 1.03 17.36 38.46
N SER A 59 2.29 17.29 38.87
CA SER A 59 3.37 16.60 38.14
C SER A 59 3.63 17.14 36.73
N ASN A 60 3.43 18.44 36.50
CA ASN A 60 3.75 19.07 35.22
C ASN A 60 5.16 19.67 35.20
N SER A 61 5.84 19.58 34.07
CA SER A 61 7.14 20.23 33.83
C SER A 61 7.01 21.19 32.66
N ALA A 62 7.23 22.48 32.90
CA ALA A 62 7.09 23.55 31.92
C ALA A 62 8.32 24.46 31.95
N VAL A 63 9.03 24.51 30.82
CA VAL A 63 10.21 25.34 30.65
C VAL A 63 10.04 26.23 29.42
N GLY A 64 10.10 27.54 29.61
CA GLY A 64 9.90 28.55 28.57
C GLY A 64 8.89 29.62 28.97
N ASN A 65 8.94 30.76 28.29
CA ASN A 65 7.95 31.82 28.48
C ASN A 65 6.55 31.31 28.11
N GLN A 66 5.56 31.46 28.99
CA GLN A 66 4.17 31.01 28.77
C GLN A 66 4.02 29.51 28.44
N SER A 67 4.99 28.68 28.82
CA SER A 67 4.87 27.22 28.69
C SER A 67 3.78 26.70 29.62
N LEU A 68 2.81 25.92 29.10
CA LEU A 68 1.60 25.44 29.80
C LEU A 68 0.81 26.56 30.52
N PHE A 69 0.72 27.75 29.92
CA PHE A 69 0.14 28.95 30.54
C PHE A 69 -1.27 28.76 31.13
N ASN A 70 -2.15 28.00 30.48
CA ASN A 70 -3.56 27.83 30.86
C ASN A 70 -3.91 26.47 31.50
N ASN A 71 -2.94 25.68 31.97
CA ASN A 71 -3.14 24.30 32.41
C ASN A 71 -3.96 24.12 33.71
N SER A 72 -5.26 24.42 33.69
CA SER A 72 -6.16 24.32 34.86
C SER A 72 -6.05 23.00 35.64
N THR A 73 -6.39 21.85 35.08
CA THR A 73 -6.40 20.57 35.86
C THR A 73 -5.61 19.44 35.20
N GLY A 74 -4.88 19.73 34.12
CA GLY A 74 -4.09 18.72 33.41
C GLY A 74 -2.89 18.27 34.22
N ASN A 75 -2.66 16.96 34.27
CA ASN A 75 -1.57 16.34 35.03
C ASN A 75 -0.54 15.70 34.10
N GLU A 76 0.68 15.58 34.60
CA GLU A 76 1.77 14.84 33.94
C GLU A 76 2.09 15.33 32.53
N ASN A 77 2.00 16.64 32.30
CA ASN A 77 2.38 17.25 31.04
C ASN A 77 3.85 17.70 31.07
N SER A 78 4.56 17.51 29.97
CA SER A 78 5.93 17.97 29.76
C SER A 78 5.99 18.96 28.61
N SER A 79 6.46 20.18 28.87
CA SER A 79 6.44 21.27 27.92
C SER A 79 7.75 22.07 27.93
N LEU A 80 8.39 22.19 26.76
CA LEU A 80 9.66 22.89 26.60
C LEU A 80 9.63 23.76 25.34
N GLY A 81 9.68 25.09 25.53
CA GLY A 81 9.63 26.09 24.46
C GLY A 81 8.75 27.28 24.82
N SER A 82 8.97 28.42 24.15
CA SER A 82 8.10 29.59 24.30
C SER A 82 6.68 29.27 23.81
N SER A 83 5.67 29.59 24.62
CA SER A 83 4.25 29.32 24.35
C SER A 83 3.94 27.85 24.03
N SER A 84 4.78 26.92 24.50
CA SER A 84 4.54 25.48 24.31
C SER A 84 3.38 25.02 25.21
N GLY A 85 2.44 24.23 24.67
CA GLY A 85 1.28 23.74 25.40
C GLY A 85 0.35 24.82 25.96
N ALA A 86 0.44 26.07 25.49
CA ALA A 86 -0.25 27.21 26.10
C ALA A 86 -1.78 27.09 26.02
N THR A 87 -2.31 26.32 25.07
CA THR A 87 -3.76 26.05 24.95
C THR A 87 -4.25 24.90 25.83
N ASN A 88 -3.36 24.10 26.44
CA ASN A 88 -3.80 22.99 27.27
C ASN A 88 -4.46 23.50 28.55
N THR A 89 -5.67 23.01 28.84
CA THR A 89 -6.43 23.35 30.06
C THR A 89 -6.64 22.16 30.98
N THR A 90 -7.07 21.01 30.45
CA THR A 90 -7.39 19.82 31.27
C THR A 90 -6.76 18.53 30.74
N GLY A 91 -5.98 18.61 29.65
CA GLY A 91 -5.36 17.46 29.02
C GLY A 91 -4.25 16.88 29.88
N ASN A 92 -4.14 15.54 29.89
CA ASN A 92 -3.15 14.82 30.68
C ASN A 92 -2.15 14.09 29.78
N TYR A 93 -0.94 13.86 30.30
CA TYR A 93 0.08 13.03 29.64
C TYR A 93 0.53 13.59 28.28
N ASN A 94 0.54 14.91 28.11
CA ASN A 94 0.97 15.54 26.86
C ASN A 94 2.46 15.90 26.87
N THR A 95 3.06 15.88 25.69
CA THR A 95 4.45 16.32 25.47
C THR A 95 4.49 17.39 24.39
N TYR A 96 4.90 18.60 24.74
CA TYR A 96 5.05 19.72 23.83
C TYR A 96 6.51 20.20 23.80
N LEU A 97 7.21 20.00 22.69
CA LEU A 97 8.63 20.32 22.56
C LEU A 97 8.86 21.22 21.35
N GLY A 98 9.21 22.47 21.59
CA GLY A 98 9.46 23.48 20.55
C GLY A 98 8.69 24.77 20.82
N SER A 99 9.18 25.89 20.28
CA SER A 99 8.46 27.15 20.33
C SER A 99 7.13 27.02 19.61
N ASN A 100 6.03 27.38 20.29
CA ASN A 100 4.65 27.22 19.85
C ASN A 100 4.20 25.78 19.57
N ALA A 101 4.93 24.75 20.03
CA ALA A 101 4.44 23.37 19.98
C ALA A 101 3.22 23.22 20.90
N ASP A 102 2.07 22.78 20.39
CA ASP A 102 0.81 22.88 21.15
C ASP A 102 -0.27 21.91 20.63
N ALA A 103 -1.42 21.89 21.27
CA ALA A 103 -2.64 21.33 20.70
C ALA A 103 -3.35 22.35 19.79
N THR A 104 -4.16 21.86 18.85
CA THR A 104 -5.00 22.71 17.98
C THR A 104 -6.24 23.24 18.70
N VAL A 105 -6.73 22.48 19.69
CA VAL A 105 -7.84 22.82 20.58
C VAL A 105 -7.48 22.38 22.00
N ASN A 106 -8.25 22.81 22.99
CA ASN A 106 -8.00 22.45 24.37
C ASN A 106 -8.18 20.94 24.63
N SER A 107 -7.45 20.44 25.63
CA SER A 107 -7.81 19.23 26.38
C SER A 107 -7.61 17.87 25.68
N PHE A 108 -6.70 17.75 24.71
CA PHE A 108 -6.25 16.42 24.28
C PHE A 108 -5.38 15.74 25.35
N SER A 109 -5.40 14.41 25.38
CA SER A 109 -4.55 13.62 26.27
C SER A 109 -3.68 12.66 25.47
N LYS A 110 -2.48 12.34 25.98
CA LYS A 110 -1.49 11.52 25.26
C LYS A 110 -1.16 12.12 23.88
N ALA A 111 -1.12 13.45 23.82
CA ALA A 111 -0.86 14.21 22.61
C ALA A 111 0.59 14.68 22.63
N VAL A 112 1.31 14.44 21.53
CA VAL A 112 2.73 14.76 21.40
C VAL A 112 2.91 15.72 20.23
N ALA A 113 3.47 16.91 20.47
CA ALA A 113 3.87 17.83 19.41
C ALA A 113 5.35 18.17 19.59
N ILE A 114 6.16 17.87 18.57
CA ILE A 114 7.60 18.11 18.59
C ILE A 114 8.00 18.91 17.36
N GLY A 115 8.61 20.08 17.56
CA GLY A 115 9.07 20.99 16.52
C GLY A 115 8.47 22.39 16.64
N TYR A 116 9.08 23.37 15.96
CA TYR A 116 8.54 24.72 15.85
C TYR A 116 7.14 24.68 15.20
N ASN A 117 6.17 25.35 15.83
CA ASN A 117 4.77 25.40 15.38
C ASN A 117 4.11 24.01 15.16
N ALA A 118 4.62 22.95 15.79
CA ALA A 118 3.97 21.64 15.74
C ALA A 118 2.62 21.69 16.47
N LYS A 119 1.52 21.34 15.80
CA LYS A 119 0.16 21.37 16.38
C LYS A 119 -0.50 20.00 16.30
N VAL A 120 -0.76 19.38 17.45
CA VAL A 120 -1.43 18.08 17.52
C VAL A 120 -2.96 18.23 17.51
N GLY A 121 -3.61 17.47 16.63
CA GLY A 121 -5.03 17.57 16.31
C GLY A 121 -5.96 16.58 17.02
N ALA A 122 -5.42 15.67 17.83
CA ALA A 122 -6.18 14.62 18.49
C ALA A 122 -5.46 14.07 19.73
N SER A 123 -6.20 13.37 20.58
CA SER A 123 -5.62 12.52 21.64
C SER A 123 -4.98 11.26 21.05
N ASN A 124 -4.03 10.66 21.76
CA ASN A 124 -3.29 9.47 21.30
C ASN A 124 -2.57 9.68 19.94
N ALA A 125 -2.12 10.90 19.68
CA ALA A 125 -1.51 11.27 18.42
C ALA A 125 -0.17 11.97 18.65
N MET A 126 0.75 11.79 17.69
CA MET A 126 2.04 12.45 17.66
C MET A 126 2.20 13.22 16.35
N VAL A 127 2.65 14.47 16.45
CA VAL A 127 2.95 15.35 15.33
C VAL A 127 4.42 15.78 15.41
N LEU A 128 5.15 15.57 14.31
CA LEU A 128 6.55 15.93 14.13
C LEU A 128 6.65 17.09 13.12
N GLY A 129 6.93 18.28 13.63
CA GLY A 129 7.03 19.55 12.91
C GLY A 129 5.71 20.28 12.70
N GLY A 130 5.81 21.49 12.15
CA GLY A 130 4.66 22.31 11.76
C GLY A 130 4.02 21.86 10.45
N THR A 131 3.16 22.73 9.91
CA THR A 131 2.47 22.53 8.63
C THR A 131 2.73 23.72 7.70
N GLY A 132 2.41 23.59 6.42
CA GLY A 132 2.66 24.66 5.45
C GLY A 132 4.14 25.00 5.34
N ILE A 133 4.49 26.27 5.55
CA ILE A 133 5.88 26.75 5.52
C ILE A 133 6.74 26.19 6.66
N ASP A 134 6.13 25.75 7.76
CA ASP A 134 6.81 25.19 8.92
C ASP A 134 6.91 23.65 8.87
N ALA A 135 6.53 23.05 7.75
CA ALA A 135 6.61 21.60 7.55
C ALA A 135 8.06 21.10 7.63
N VAL A 136 8.25 19.98 8.31
CA VAL A 136 9.57 19.32 8.42
C VAL A 136 9.57 17.97 7.71
N ASN A 137 10.75 17.53 7.26
CA ASN A 137 10.98 16.16 6.81
C ASN A 137 11.67 15.37 7.92
N VAL A 138 11.20 14.15 8.17
CA VAL A 138 11.74 13.27 9.21
C VAL A 138 12.71 12.28 8.58
N GLY A 139 13.97 12.34 8.99
CA GLY A 139 15.00 11.38 8.58
C GLY A 139 15.21 10.29 9.61
N ILE A 140 15.29 9.04 9.15
CA ILE A 140 15.76 7.91 9.95
C ILE A 140 17.00 7.36 9.24
N ASN A 141 18.13 7.44 9.95
CA ASN A 141 19.46 7.09 9.44
C ASN A 141 19.89 7.90 8.19
N THR A 142 19.39 9.13 8.08
CA THR A 142 19.85 10.18 7.17
C THR A 142 19.77 11.55 7.86
N THR A 143 20.75 12.42 7.62
CA THR A 143 20.75 13.82 8.11
C THR A 143 20.17 14.80 7.10
N THR A 144 19.92 14.35 5.87
CA THR A 144 19.37 15.16 4.77
C THR A 144 18.22 14.42 4.09
N PRO A 145 17.05 14.31 4.76
CA PRO A 145 15.88 13.68 4.17
C PRO A 145 15.53 14.32 2.82
N ALA A 146 15.21 13.50 1.82
CA ALA A 146 14.84 14.00 0.51
C ALA A 146 13.69 15.03 0.61
N THR A 147 13.77 16.14 -0.14
CA THR A 147 12.77 17.22 -0.05
C THR A 147 11.36 16.78 -0.41
N SER A 148 11.24 15.75 -1.25
CA SER A 148 9.97 15.12 -1.64
C SER A 148 9.44 14.09 -0.64
N ALA A 149 10.17 13.77 0.44
CA ALA A 149 9.80 12.75 1.41
C ALA A 149 9.56 13.37 2.79
N ARG A 150 8.33 13.23 3.32
CA ARG A 150 8.03 13.64 4.70
C ARG A 150 8.60 12.68 5.74
N LEU A 151 8.76 11.41 5.38
CA LEU A 151 9.51 10.39 6.12
C LEU A 151 10.49 9.72 5.16
N ASP A 152 11.77 9.79 5.48
CA ASP A 152 12.86 9.20 4.69
C ASP A 152 13.65 8.21 5.54
N LEU A 153 13.70 6.96 5.08
CA LEU A 153 14.32 5.82 5.76
C LEU A 153 15.44 5.29 4.89
N VAL A 154 16.69 5.46 5.31
CA VAL A 154 17.87 5.02 4.55
C VAL A 154 18.58 3.90 5.32
N SER A 155 18.75 2.72 4.75
CA SER A 155 19.52 1.63 5.38
C SER A 155 20.09 0.66 4.34
N THR A 156 21.25 0.08 4.64
CA THR A 156 21.91 -0.95 3.82
C THR A 156 21.84 -2.35 4.44
N SER A 157 21.34 -2.47 5.67
CA SER A 157 21.37 -3.70 6.47
C SER A 157 20.03 -4.08 7.09
N SER A 158 19.00 -3.25 6.94
CA SER A 158 17.67 -3.47 7.51
C SER A 158 16.60 -2.82 6.65
N GLY A 159 15.36 -3.32 6.73
CA GLY A 159 14.21 -2.80 5.98
C GLY A 159 13.17 -2.13 6.87
N PHE A 160 12.13 -1.61 6.23
CA PHE A 160 10.93 -1.13 6.90
C PHE A 160 9.93 -2.27 7.11
N ALA A 161 9.56 -2.53 8.36
CA ALA A 161 8.51 -3.50 8.68
C ALA A 161 7.15 -2.80 8.73
N MET A 162 6.31 -3.05 7.71
CA MET A 162 4.91 -2.62 7.70
C MET A 162 4.07 -3.40 8.74
N PRO A 163 2.89 -2.90 9.15
CA PRO A 163 1.93 -3.67 9.94
C PRO A 163 1.62 -5.01 9.26
N ARG A 164 1.78 -6.11 10.01
CA ARG A 164 1.53 -7.49 9.56
C ARG A 164 0.31 -8.03 10.27
N MET A 165 -0.66 -8.53 9.52
CA MET A 165 -1.95 -8.96 10.08
C MET A 165 -2.63 -10.00 9.20
N THR A 166 -3.55 -10.78 9.78
CA THR A 166 -4.35 -11.76 9.03
C THR A 166 -5.34 -11.06 8.10
N SER A 167 -5.92 -11.80 7.16
CA SER A 167 -6.99 -11.30 6.28
C SER A 167 -8.19 -10.77 7.05
N ILE A 168 -8.53 -11.41 8.17
CA ILE A 168 -9.62 -10.99 9.06
C ILE A 168 -9.27 -9.65 9.71
N GLN A 169 -8.06 -9.52 10.26
CA GLN A 169 -7.62 -8.30 10.94
C GLN A 169 -7.54 -7.11 9.97
N ARG A 170 -6.99 -7.30 8.76
CA ARG A 170 -6.96 -6.25 7.73
C ARG A 170 -8.36 -5.75 7.39
N LYS A 171 -9.30 -6.67 7.13
CA LYS A 171 -10.68 -6.32 6.78
C LYS A 171 -11.44 -5.68 7.95
N ALA A 172 -10.99 -5.91 9.19
CA ALA A 172 -11.58 -5.32 10.40
C ALA A 172 -11.05 -3.92 10.74
N ILE A 173 -10.06 -3.38 10.01
CA ILE A 173 -9.62 -1.99 10.18
C ILE A 173 -10.83 -1.07 9.90
N ALA A 174 -11.22 -0.28 10.90
CA ALA A 174 -12.31 0.67 10.77
C ALA A 174 -11.86 1.92 10.01
N SER A 175 -12.66 2.35 9.03
CA SER A 175 -12.43 3.57 8.23
C SER A 175 -10.98 3.76 7.73
N PRO A 176 -10.39 2.75 7.04
CA PRO A 176 -9.06 2.89 6.48
C PRO A 176 -9.01 4.04 5.48
N ILE A 177 -7.90 4.78 5.49
CA ILE A 177 -7.65 5.88 4.56
C ILE A 177 -7.13 5.35 3.22
N ASP A 178 -7.37 6.11 2.15
CA ASP A 178 -6.73 5.86 0.86
C ASP A 178 -5.20 5.90 0.98
N GLY A 179 -4.53 4.92 0.40
CA GLY A 179 -3.09 4.73 0.48
C GLY A 179 -2.61 3.96 1.73
N LEU A 180 -3.49 3.54 2.64
CA LEU A 180 -3.10 2.72 3.79
C LEU A 180 -2.53 1.38 3.31
N GLN A 181 -1.32 1.03 3.77
CA GLN A 181 -0.61 -0.19 3.37
C GLN A 181 -0.44 -1.15 4.53
N VAL A 182 -0.67 -2.44 4.29
CA VAL A 182 -0.42 -3.51 5.25
C VAL A 182 0.11 -4.75 4.55
N ILE A 183 0.75 -5.64 5.32
CA ILE A 183 1.08 -6.99 4.86
C ILE A 183 -0.01 -7.93 5.38
N ASP A 184 -0.72 -8.56 4.44
CA ASP A 184 -1.63 -9.67 4.77
C ASP A 184 -0.81 -10.95 4.94
N THR A 185 -0.82 -11.50 6.14
CA THR A 185 -0.04 -12.69 6.47
C THR A 185 -0.68 -13.99 6.02
N ASP A 186 -1.96 -14.00 5.66
CA ASP A 186 -2.61 -15.22 5.14
C ASP A 186 -2.32 -15.33 3.64
N LEU A 187 -2.49 -14.20 2.93
CA LEU A 187 -2.33 -14.08 1.47
C LEU A 187 -0.92 -13.66 1.03
N LYS A 188 0.02 -13.54 1.98
CA LYS A 188 1.46 -13.26 1.76
C LYS A 188 1.74 -12.08 0.81
N GLY A 189 0.93 -11.04 0.89
CA GLY A 189 0.96 -9.92 -0.04
C GLY A 189 0.93 -8.56 0.65
N ILE A 190 1.46 -7.54 -0.04
CA ILE A 190 1.26 -6.14 0.33
C ILE A 190 -0.09 -5.71 -0.22
N TYR A 191 -0.94 -5.19 0.65
CA TYR A 191 -2.26 -4.68 0.30
C TYR A 191 -2.31 -3.17 0.54
N ILE A 192 -2.95 -2.46 -0.39
CA ILE A 192 -3.21 -1.04 -0.27
C ILE A 192 -4.71 -0.79 -0.36
N TYR A 193 -5.21 0.09 0.49
CA TYR A 193 -6.61 0.49 0.48
C TYR A 193 -6.80 1.69 -0.44
N PHE A 194 -7.75 1.62 -1.39
CA PHE A 194 -8.17 2.74 -2.21
C PHE A 194 -9.64 2.60 -2.59
N GLY A 195 -10.38 3.72 -2.55
CA GLY A 195 -11.72 3.78 -3.12
C GLY A 195 -12.70 2.76 -2.52
N GLY A 196 -12.58 2.49 -1.22
CA GLY A 196 -13.49 1.57 -0.53
C GLY A 196 -13.02 0.12 -0.43
N LYS A 197 -11.91 -0.26 -1.07
CA LYS A 197 -11.47 -1.66 -1.18
C LYS A 197 -9.99 -1.86 -0.90
N TRP A 198 -9.64 -3.06 -0.48
CA TRP A 198 -8.26 -3.54 -0.39
C TRP A 198 -7.88 -4.22 -1.69
N ASP A 199 -6.83 -3.70 -2.34
CA ASP A 199 -6.22 -4.32 -3.52
C ASP A 199 -4.84 -4.86 -3.15
N CYS A 200 -4.52 -6.05 -3.65
CA CYS A 200 -3.15 -6.56 -3.55
C CYS A 200 -2.28 -5.85 -4.58
N VAL A 201 -1.08 -5.43 -4.19
CA VAL A 201 -0.09 -4.85 -5.12
C VAL A 201 0.72 -5.95 -5.81
N SER A 202 0.27 -7.21 -5.74
CA SER A 202 0.90 -8.34 -6.42
C SER A 202 0.23 -8.63 -7.76
N VAL A 203 0.97 -9.30 -8.64
CA VAL A 203 0.37 -10.03 -9.77
C VAL A 203 -0.55 -11.11 -9.18
N PRO A 204 -1.85 -11.16 -9.51
CA PRO A 204 -2.76 -12.16 -8.98
C PRO A 204 -2.36 -13.57 -9.42
N ALA A 205 -2.56 -14.56 -8.55
CA ALA A 205 -2.44 -15.97 -8.92
C ALA A 205 -3.37 -16.28 -10.11
N GLY A 206 -2.91 -17.11 -11.04
CA GLY A 206 -3.60 -17.40 -12.30
C GLY A 206 -3.24 -16.48 -13.47
N SER A 207 -2.54 -15.36 -13.21
CA SER A 207 -2.03 -14.51 -14.29
C SER A 207 -0.94 -15.24 -15.07
N THR A 208 -1.08 -15.30 -16.40
CA THR A 208 -0.09 -15.89 -17.30
C THR A 208 0.78 -14.83 -17.97
N GLY A 209 2.02 -15.18 -18.29
CA GLY A 209 2.97 -14.31 -19.00
C GLY A 209 4.11 -15.09 -19.63
N TYR A 210 4.86 -14.43 -20.51
CA TYR A 210 6.01 -15.01 -21.21
C TYR A 210 7.31 -14.44 -20.66
N PHE A 211 8.27 -15.31 -20.38
CA PHE A 211 9.57 -14.97 -19.81
C PHE A 211 10.69 -15.32 -20.80
N ALA A 212 11.70 -14.45 -20.89
CA ALA A 212 12.88 -14.68 -21.73
C ALA A 212 13.86 -15.72 -21.13
N ASN A 213 13.56 -16.24 -19.93
CA ASN A 213 14.39 -17.19 -19.21
C ASN A 213 14.01 -18.63 -19.59
N THR A 214 14.94 -19.57 -19.39
CA THR A 214 14.69 -21.01 -19.62
C THR A 214 14.09 -21.72 -18.40
N ILE A 215 13.99 -21.04 -17.25
CA ILE A 215 13.45 -21.57 -15.99
C ILE A 215 12.41 -20.58 -15.47
N ALA A 216 11.28 -21.10 -14.97
CA ALA A 216 10.24 -20.28 -14.37
C ALA A 216 10.81 -19.49 -13.17
N PRO A 217 10.63 -18.15 -13.12
CA PRO A 217 11.08 -17.35 -11.99
C PRO A 217 10.37 -17.75 -10.68
N ASN A 218 10.97 -17.39 -9.55
CA ASN A 218 10.36 -17.65 -8.25
C ASN A 218 8.95 -17.04 -8.16
N GLY A 219 7.99 -17.81 -7.65
CA GLY A 219 6.58 -17.44 -7.60
C GLY A 219 5.79 -17.69 -8.89
N TYR A 220 6.38 -18.35 -9.89
CA TYR A 220 5.73 -18.78 -11.13
C TYR A 220 5.97 -20.26 -11.43
N LEU A 221 4.97 -20.92 -12.02
CA LEU A 221 5.07 -22.27 -12.57
C LEU A 221 5.12 -22.19 -14.10
N GLU A 222 5.88 -23.08 -14.74
CA GLU A 222 5.81 -23.23 -16.19
C GLU A 222 4.43 -23.75 -16.62
N CYS A 223 3.87 -23.16 -17.68
CA CYS A 223 2.65 -23.63 -18.32
C CYS A 223 2.95 -24.79 -19.29
N ASN A 224 3.23 -25.97 -18.73
CA ASN A 224 3.59 -27.18 -19.46
C ASN A 224 2.60 -28.34 -19.24
N GLY A 225 1.39 -28.06 -18.75
CA GLY A 225 0.35 -29.07 -18.52
C GLY A 225 0.55 -29.93 -17.26
N GLN A 226 1.60 -29.71 -16.46
CA GLN A 226 1.90 -30.51 -15.27
C GLN A 226 0.78 -30.49 -14.23
N ALA A 227 0.59 -31.61 -13.54
CA ALA A 227 -0.26 -31.68 -12.36
C ALA A 227 0.50 -31.16 -11.13
N VAL A 228 -0.13 -30.25 -10.37
CA VAL A 228 0.45 -29.61 -9.18
C VAL A 228 -0.48 -29.75 -7.97
N ASN A 229 0.08 -29.70 -6.77
CA ASN A 229 -0.64 -29.97 -5.52
C ASN A 229 -1.58 -28.81 -5.13
N ARG A 230 -2.84 -29.12 -4.82
CA ARG A 230 -3.87 -28.12 -4.43
C ARG A 230 -3.54 -27.41 -3.12
N THR A 231 -2.93 -28.10 -2.17
CA THR A 231 -2.57 -27.52 -0.86
C THR A 231 -1.34 -26.61 -0.98
N THR A 232 -0.32 -27.03 -1.72
CA THR A 232 0.88 -26.22 -1.97
C THR A 232 0.56 -24.95 -2.77
N TYR A 233 -0.34 -25.05 -3.75
CA TYR A 233 -0.71 -23.96 -4.66
C TYR A 233 -2.18 -23.58 -4.50
N ALA A 234 -2.62 -23.37 -3.25
CA ALA A 234 -4.02 -23.15 -2.91
C ALA A 234 -4.62 -21.88 -3.56
N GLU A 235 -3.86 -20.79 -3.63
CA GLU A 235 -4.31 -19.56 -4.28
C GLU A 235 -4.50 -19.74 -5.80
N LEU A 236 -3.55 -20.41 -6.46
CA LEU A 236 -3.68 -20.76 -7.88
C LEU A 236 -4.87 -21.69 -8.13
N PHE A 237 -5.07 -22.71 -7.28
CA PHE A 237 -6.21 -23.62 -7.41
C PHE A 237 -7.55 -22.88 -7.27
N ALA A 238 -7.64 -21.93 -6.32
CA ALA A 238 -8.82 -21.08 -6.19
C ALA A 238 -9.07 -20.21 -7.43
N ALA A 239 -8.00 -19.79 -8.12
CA ALA A 239 -8.09 -18.94 -9.31
C ALA A 239 -8.52 -19.69 -10.58
N ILE A 240 -7.96 -20.88 -10.85
CA ILE A 240 -8.17 -21.58 -12.13
C ILE A 240 -8.93 -22.91 -12.02
N GLY A 241 -9.13 -23.41 -10.80
CA GLY A 241 -9.79 -24.70 -10.55
C GLY A 241 -9.17 -25.84 -11.36
N THR A 242 -10.01 -26.60 -12.06
CA THR A 242 -9.62 -27.73 -12.89
C THR A 242 -9.79 -27.47 -14.40
N VAL A 243 -9.86 -26.20 -14.82
CA VAL A 243 -10.11 -25.80 -16.22
C VAL A 243 -9.14 -26.48 -17.19
N TYR A 244 -7.88 -26.65 -16.79
CA TYR A 244 -6.82 -27.24 -17.62
C TYR A 244 -6.54 -28.71 -17.32
N GLY A 245 -7.38 -29.35 -16.49
CA GLY A 245 -7.25 -30.75 -16.11
C GLY A 245 -7.52 -30.97 -14.62
N VAL A 246 -8.15 -32.10 -14.32
CA VAL A 246 -8.56 -32.48 -12.96
C VAL A 246 -7.42 -33.01 -12.10
N GLY A 247 -6.22 -33.18 -12.66
CA GLY A 247 -5.12 -33.91 -12.02
C GLY A 247 -5.49 -35.35 -11.72
N ASP A 248 -5.19 -35.79 -10.51
CA ASP A 248 -5.63 -37.06 -9.90
C ASP A 248 -7.10 -37.05 -9.44
N GLY A 249 -7.83 -35.95 -9.64
CA GLY A 249 -9.21 -35.79 -9.19
C GLY A 249 -9.38 -35.48 -7.71
N SER A 250 -8.29 -35.39 -6.92
CA SER A 250 -8.35 -35.22 -5.47
C SER A 250 -7.34 -34.19 -4.95
N THR A 251 -6.05 -34.50 -5.02
CA THR A 251 -4.99 -33.70 -4.38
C THR A 251 -4.27 -32.76 -5.34
N THR A 252 -4.51 -32.92 -6.65
CA THR A 252 -3.83 -32.16 -7.70
C THR A 252 -4.80 -31.52 -8.69
N PHE A 253 -4.28 -30.62 -9.50
CA PHE A 253 -4.93 -29.99 -10.65
C PHE A 253 -3.86 -29.64 -11.69
N ASN A 254 -4.23 -29.49 -12.96
CA ASN A 254 -3.27 -29.17 -14.01
C ASN A 254 -3.16 -27.66 -14.22
N VAL A 255 -1.93 -27.20 -14.48
CA VAL A 255 -1.70 -25.87 -15.07
C VAL A 255 -1.92 -25.93 -16.59
N PRO A 256 -2.08 -24.78 -17.29
CA PRO A 256 -2.16 -24.77 -18.74
C PRO A 256 -0.94 -25.42 -19.40
N ASP A 257 -1.10 -26.02 -20.58
CA ASP A 257 0.03 -26.28 -21.49
C ASP A 257 -0.03 -25.24 -22.62
N LEU A 258 0.90 -24.29 -22.61
CA LEU A 258 0.96 -23.20 -23.58
C LEU A 258 2.18 -23.32 -24.51
N ARG A 259 2.90 -24.45 -24.45
CA ARG A 259 4.10 -24.66 -25.25
C ARG A 259 3.70 -24.91 -26.70
N GLY A 260 4.18 -24.05 -27.59
CA GLY A 260 3.85 -24.13 -29.02
C GLY A 260 2.49 -23.55 -29.41
N GLU A 261 1.71 -23.07 -28.44
CA GLU A 261 0.35 -22.57 -28.65
C GLU A 261 0.30 -21.06 -28.88
N PHE A 262 -0.67 -20.61 -29.68
CA PHE A 262 -1.03 -19.20 -29.77
C PHE A 262 -2.21 -18.88 -28.86
N VAL A 263 -2.00 -17.98 -27.90
CA VAL A 263 -3.07 -17.52 -27.01
C VAL A 263 -3.99 -16.54 -27.73
N ARG A 264 -5.29 -16.68 -27.49
CA ARG A 264 -6.35 -15.87 -28.11
C ARG A 264 -7.42 -15.49 -27.09
N GLY A 265 -8.17 -14.44 -27.39
CA GLY A 265 -9.31 -14.02 -26.56
C GLY A 265 -10.47 -15.01 -26.62
N VAL A 266 -11.11 -15.23 -25.47
CA VAL A 266 -12.41 -15.91 -25.37
C VAL A 266 -13.50 -15.09 -26.07
N ASP A 267 -14.52 -15.75 -26.63
CA ASP A 267 -15.65 -15.04 -27.27
C ASP A 267 -16.53 -14.36 -26.23
N ASN A 268 -16.72 -15.02 -25.08
CA ASN A 268 -17.46 -14.50 -23.93
C ASN A 268 -18.83 -13.88 -24.31
N ALA A 269 -19.61 -14.64 -25.09
CA ALA A 269 -20.94 -14.29 -25.57
C ALA A 269 -21.00 -13.13 -26.59
N ARG A 270 -19.88 -12.76 -27.22
CA ARG A 270 -19.87 -11.83 -28.35
C ARG A 270 -20.51 -12.44 -29.61
N GLY A 271 -20.46 -13.76 -29.77
CA GLY A 271 -21.09 -14.48 -30.87
C GLY A 271 -20.33 -14.43 -32.19
N VAL A 272 -19.05 -14.02 -32.20
CA VAL A 272 -18.22 -14.01 -33.41
C VAL A 272 -17.52 -15.36 -33.60
N ASP A 273 -17.14 -16.01 -32.50
CA ASP A 273 -16.60 -17.37 -32.53
C ASP A 273 -17.01 -18.11 -31.24
N ALA A 274 -18.28 -18.51 -31.17
CA ALA A 274 -18.94 -18.99 -29.96
C ALA A 274 -18.28 -20.22 -29.30
N GLY A 275 -17.42 -20.95 -30.02
CA GLY A 275 -16.65 -22.07 -29.48
C GLY A 275 -15.45 -21.69 -28.61
N ARG A 276 -15.07 -20.40 -28.56
CA ARG A 276 -13.90 -19.93 -27.78
C ARG A 276 -14.20 -19.76 -26.30
N ALA A 277 -14.34 -20.88 -25.59
CA ALA A 277 -14.39 -20.89 -24.14
C ALA A 277 -12.98 -20.87 -23.53
N ILE A 278 -12.89 -20.58 -22.23
CA ILE A 278 -11.61 -20.61 -21.52
C ILE A 278 -11.04 -22.04 -21.54
N GLY A 279 -9.75 -22.18 -21.82
CA GLY A 279 -9.05 -23.47 -21.85
C GLY A 279 -9.30 -24.34 -23.09
N THR A 280 -10.14 -23.93 -24.04
CA THR A 280 -10.40 -24.74 -25.25
C THR A 280 -9.32 -24.55 -26.31
N ALA A 281 -8.78 -25.66 -26.81
CA ALA A 281 -7.90 -25.68 -27.97
C ALA A 281 -8.69 -25.58 -29.29
N GLN A 282 -8.03 -25.10 -30.35
CA GLN A 282 -8.53 -25.19 -31.71
C GLN A 282 -7.35 -25.51 -32.62
N THR A 283 -7.58 -26.42 -33.57
CA THR A 283 -6.58 -26.78 -34.56
C THR A 283 -6.31 -25.64 -35.52
N ASP A 284 -5.22 -25.74 -36.28
CA ASP A 284 -5.03 -24.90 -37.44
C ASP A 284 -6.20 -25.07 -38.43
N ASP A 285 -6.58 -23.97 -39.06
CA ASP A 285 -7.57 -23.95 -40.12
C ASP A 285 -7.25 -22.81 -41.09
N PHE A 286 -7.51 -23.06 -42.36
CA PHE A 286 -7.41 -22.06 -43.41
C PHE A 286 -8.81 -21.69 -43.91
N LYS A 287 -9.02 -20.41 -44.19
CA LYS A 287 -10.25 -20.01 -44.86
C LYS A 287 -10.37 -20.74 -46.20
N SER A 288 -11.53 -21.36 -46.42
CA SER A 288 -11.87 -21.99 -47.69
C SER A 288 -11.62 -21.04 -48.86
N HIS A 289 -10.93 -21.55 -49.89
CA HIS A 289 -10.58 -20.82 -51.10
C HIS A 289 -10.50 -21.79 -52.29
N ASN A 290 -10.54 -21.26 -53.53
CA ASN A 290 -10.44 -22.06 -54.75
C ASN A 290 -9.25 -21.60 -55.61
N HIS A 291 -8.81 -22.51 -56.50
CA HIS A 291 -7.79 -22.24 -57.51
C HIS A 291 -8.40 -22.52 -58.87
N GLN A 292 -8.26 -21.60 -59.83
CA GLN A 292 -8.70 -21.78 -61.21
C GLN A 292 -7.46 -21.85 -62.12
N LEU A 293 -7.29 -22.99 -62.80
CA LEU A 293 -6.25 -23.16 -63.80
C LEU A 293 -6.85 -22.91 -65.19
N SER A 294 -6.23 -22.01 -65.96
CA SER A 294 -6.59 -21.77 -67.37
C SER A 294 -5.48 -22.27 -68.27
N SER A 295 -5.71 -23.36 -69.01
CA SER A 295 -4.79 -23.85 -70.04
C SER A 295 -5.21 -23.29 -71.41
N LYS A 296 -4.30 -22.56 -72.06
CA LYS A 296 -4.46 -22.13 -73.46
C LYS A 296 -3.67 -23.09 -74.34
N ILE A 297 -4.36 -23.95 -75.09
CA ILE A 297 -3.74 -24.79 -76.12
C ILE A 297 -3.64 -23.92 -77.39
N ILE A 298 -2.42 -23.59 -77.83
CA ILE A 298 -2.18 -22.94 -79.13
C ILE A 298 -1.76 -24.05 -80.09
N VAL A 299 -2.59 -24.33 -81.10
CA VAL A 299 -2.25 -25.21 -82.22
C VAL A 299 -2.03 -24.32 -83.44
N GLU A 300 -0.86 -24.38 -84.06
CA GLU A 300 -0.61 -23.71 -85.34
C GLU A 300 -1.11 -24.58 -86.51
N GLY A 301 -2.00 -24.03 -87.34
CA GLY A 301 -2.61 -24.70 -88.48
C GLY A 301 -4.11 -24.98 -88.31
N ASN A 302 -4.88 -24.90 -89.39
CA ASN A 302 -6.35 -25.10 -89.45
C ASN A 302 -6.75 -26.55 -89.11
N VAL A 303 -6.54 -26.97 -87.87
CA VAL A 303 -7.19 -28.13 -87.29
C VAL A 303 -8.38 -27.59 -86.52
N GLY A 304 -9.59 -27.98 -86.93
CA GLY A 304 -10.80 -27.67 -86.19
C GLY A 304 -10.67 -28.24 -84.78
N ILE A 305 -10.35 -27.39 -83.82
CA ILE A 305 -10.62 -27.66 -82.41
C ILE A 305 -12.14 -27.52 -82.33
N SER A 306 -12.86 -28.64 -82.49
CA SER A 306 -14.19 -28.68 -81.92
C SER A 306 -13.99 -28.27 -80.48
N ASP A 307 -14.82 -27.35 -79.99
CA ASP A 307 -15.03 -27.19 -78.56
C ASP A 307 -14.84 -28.56 -77.90
N VAL A 308 -13.98 -28.61 -76.88
CA VAL A 308 -14.02 -29.73 -75.94
C VAL A 308 -15.35 -29.52 -75.22
N GLY A 309 -16.44 -29.86 -75.92
CA GLY A 309 -17.75 -29.35 -75.64
C GLY A 309 -18.14 -29.80 -74.27
N GLY A 310 -18.40 -28.84 -73.37
CA GLY A 310 -19.38 -28.91 -72.28
C GLY A 310 -19.47 -30.20 -71.47
N GLY A 311 -18.42 -31.01 -71.47
CA GLY A 311 -18.34 -32.31 -70.85
C GLY A 311 -17.22 -32.22 -69.85
N ASN A 312 -17.61 -32.08 -68.58
CA ASN A 312 -16.72 -32.38 -67.46
C ASN A 312 -15.96 -33.68 -67.81
N PRO A 313 -14.64 -33.65 -68.08
CA PRO A 313 -13.91 -34.88 -68.32
C PRO A 313 -14.06 -35.68 -67.02
N ALA A 314 -14.82 -36.77 -67.09
CA ALA A 314 -15.14 -37.55 -65.92
C ALA A 314 -13.85 -37.94 -65.17
N GLY A 315 -13.64 -37.34 -64.00
CA GLY A 315 -13.06 -38.03 -62.85
C GLY A 315 -11.56 -37.89 -62.58
N GLY A 316 -10.81 -37.06 -63.30
CA GLY A 316 -9.40 -36.81 -62.97
C GLY A 316 -9.21 -35.57 -62.11
N TRP A 317 -9.30 -35.68 -60.77
CA TRP A 317 -8.87 -34.59 -59.89
C TRP A 317 -7.36 -34.36 -60.09
N GLY A 318 -7.00 -33.29 -60.79
CA GLY A 318 -5.62 -32.82 -60.84
C GLY A 318 -5.27 -32.15 -59.52
N PHE A 319 -4.76 -32.90 -58.56
CA PHE A 319 -4.28 -32.32 -57.31
C PHE A 319 -2.96 -31.59 -57.56
N THR A 320 -2.85 -30.36 -57.08
CA THR A 320 -1.53 -29.76 -56.86
C THR A 320 -0.79 -30.63 -55.84
N SER A 321 0.52 -30.82 -55.99
CA SER A 321 1.32 -31.49 -54.97
C SER A 321 1.23 -30.73 -53.64
N LEU A 322 1.35 -31.44 -52.52
CA LEU A 322 1.44 -30.81 -51.21
C LEU A 322 2.77 -30.04 -51.14
N THR A 323 2.68 -28.73 -50.98
CA THR A 323 3.85 -27.85 -50.76
C THR A 323 3.60 -26.99 -49.53
N GLY A 324 4.62 -26.79 -48.69
CA GLY A 324 4.51 -26.11 -47.39
C GLY A 324 4.85 -27.02 -46.20
N GLY A 325 4.58 -26.52 -44.99
CA GLY A 325 4.74 -27.25 -43.72
C GLY A 325 3.41 -27.85 -43.22
N SER A 326 3.44 -28.49 -42.04
CA SER A 326 2.29 -29.17 -41.43
C SER A 326 1.28 -28.24 -40.72
N GLU A 327 1.59 -26.94 -40.63
CA GLU A 327 0.76 -25.96 -39.92
C GLU A 327 1.00 -24.57 -40.50
N THR A 328 -0.03 -23.73 -40.45
CA THR A 328 0.05 -22.32 -40.84
C THR A 328 0.10 -21.42 -39.64
N ARG A 329 1.20 -20.67 -39.54
CA ARG A 329 1.39 -19.74 -38.44
C ARG A 329 2.16 -18.48 -38.88
N PRO A 330 1.93 -17.33 -38.24
CA PRO A 330 2.78 -16.16 -38.39
C PRO A 330 4.23 -16.46 -37.97
N ARG A 331 5.18 -15.62 -38.40
CA ARG A 331 6.53 -15.62 -37.81
C ARG A 331 6.42 -15.28 -36.32
N ASN A 332 6.97 -16.13 -35.46
CA ASN A 332 6.94 -15.94 -34.01
C ASN A 332 8.32 -16.24 -33.37
N VAL A 333 8.44 -15.94 -32.08
CA VAL A 333 9.60 -16.25 -31.24
C VAL A 333 9.09 -16.99 -30.00
N ALA A 334 9.78 -18.04 -29.59
CA ALA A 334 9.44 -18.80 -28.40
C ALA A 334 9.98 -18.13 -27.13
N MET A 335 9.12 -18.02 -26.13
CA MET A 335 9.45 -17.58 -24.77
C MET A 335 8.79 -18.55 -23.79
N LEU A 336 9.30 -18.65 -22.56
CA LEU A 336 8.79 -19.59 -21.56
C LEU A 336 7.44 -19.09 -21.03
N PRO A 337 6.32 -19.79 -21.28
CA PRO A 337 5.04 -19.41 -20.71
C PRO A 337 4.99 -19.84 -19.24
N CYS A 338 4.64 -18.91 -18.35
CA CYS A 338 4.49 -19.20 -16.93
C CYS A 338 3.21 -18.61 -16.35
N ILE A 339 2.76 -19.16 -15.23
CA ILE A 339 1.58 -18.75 -14.46
C ILE A 339 1.97 -18.41 -13.04
N LYS A 340 1.48 -17.28 -12.52
CA LYS A 340 1.70 -16.85 -11.13
C LYS A 340 0.93 -17.79 -10.19
N PHE A 341 1.57 -18.25 -9.11
CA PHE A 341 0.92 -19.03 -8.05
C PHE A 341 1.02 -18.38 -6.67
#